data_AF-A0A5S9MH64-F1
#
_entry.id   AF-A0A5S9MH64-F1
#
_cell.length_a   1.000
_cell.length_b   1.000
_cell.length_c   1.000
_cell.angle_alpha   90.00
_cell.angle_beta   90.00
_cell.angle_gamma   90.00
#
_symmetry.space_group_name_H-M   'P 1'
#
loop_
_entity.id
_entity.type
_entity.pdbx_description
1 polymer ?
#
loop_
_entity_poly.entity_id
_entity_poly.type
_entity_poly.pdbx_seq_one_letter_code
_entity_poly.pdbx_strand_id
1 'polypeptide(L)'
;MTDDYRVLLLQASGSIFTNHDRYTPLEFSHYYLKEIFQNLMGFHQFHIVRAQGTAILEQDAILQSASDDMTKTLEKFYAPN
;
A
#
# COMPACT_ATOMS: atom_id res chain seq x y z
N MET A 1 6.09 -18.03 -15.84
CA MET A 1 6.22 -18.47 -14.42
C MET A 1 6.12 -17.31 -13.42
N THR A 2 6.07 -16.04 -13.86
CA THR A 2 5.75 -14.87 -13.01
C THR A 2 4.25 -14.53 -13.01
N ASP A 3 3.45 -15.32 -13.73
CA ASP A 3 2.07 -15.05 -14.13
C ASP A 3 1.12 -14.83 -12.93
N ASP A 4 1.52 -15.23 -11.72
CA ASP A 4 0.78 -15.01 -10.47
C ASP A 4 1.66 -14.48 -9.33
N TYR A 5 2.75 -13.77 -9.64
CA TYR A 5 3.55 -13.14 -8.58
C TYR A 5 2.82 -11.91 -8.04
N ARG A 6 2.69 -11.85 -6.72
CA ARG A 6 1.97 -10.79 -6.00
C ARG A 6 2.89 -10.17 -4.95
N VAL A 7 2.79 -8.85 -4.77
CA VAL A 7 3.50 -8.11 -3.73
C VAL A 7 2.50 -7.40 -2.82
N LEU A 8 2.78 -7.43 -1.52
CA LEU A 8 2.13 -6.61 -0.51
C LEU A 8 3.19 -5.73 0.16
N LEU A 9 3.07 -4.42 -0.04
CA LEU A 9 3.88 -3.42 0.64
C LEU A 9 3.20 -2.97 1.93
N LEU A 10 3.90 -3.10 3.07
CA LEU A 10 3.49 -2.49 4.34
C LEU A 10 4.30 -1.21 4.53
N GLN A 11 3.62 -0.06 4.59
CA GLN A 11 4.30 1.24 4.66
C GLN A 11 3.76 2.09 5.81
N ALA A 12 4.67 2.59 6.65
CA ALA A 12 4.36 3.62 7.63
C ALA A 12 4.80 5.00 7.13
N SER A 13 4.05 6.06 7.42
CA SER A 13 4.44 7.42 7.05
C SER A 13 3.85 8.48 7.98
N GLY A 14 4.59 9.57 8.18
CA GLY A 14 4.13 10.71 8.98
C GLY A 14 2.99 11.49 8.33
N SER A 15 3.02 11.63 7.00
CA SER A 15 1.97 12.27 6.20
C SER A 15 0.84 11.31 5.85
N ILE A 16 -0.27 11.83 5.33
CA ILE A 16 -1.37 11.06 4.77
C ILE A 16 -1.34 11.27 3.25
N PHE A 17 -1.27 10.19 2.48
CA PHE A 17 -1.12 10.21 1.02
C PHE A 17 -2.43 9.92 0.26
N THR A 18 -3.50 9.53 0.96
CA THR A 18 -4.74 9.04 0.34
C THR A 18 -5.86 10.07 0.23
N ASN A 19 -5.58 11.35 0.52
CA ASN A 19 -6.59 12.41 0.52
C ASN A 19 -6.88 13.01 -0.86
N HIS A 20 -6.21 12.55 -1.93
CA HIS A 20 -6.28 13.13 -3.27
C HIS A 20 -5.90 14.63 -3.29
N ASP A 21 -4.92 14.98 -2.45
CA ASP A 21 -4.39 16.34 -2.34
C ASP A 21 -2.96 16.41 -2.87
N ARG A 22 -2.25 17.49 -2.55
CA ARG A 22 -0.86 17.72 -2.98
C ARG A 22 0.13 16.64 -2.51
N TYR A 23 -0.18 15.88 -1.46
CA TYR A 23 0.69 14.81 -0.97
C TYR A 23 0.57 13.56 -1.82
N THR A 24 -0.64 13.23 -2.31
CA THR A 24 -0.89 12.02 -3.13
C THR A 24 0.11 11.82 -4.26
N PRO A 25 0.39 12.79 -5.15
CA PRO A 25 1.36 12.60 -6.24
C PRO A 25 2.83 12.54 -5.76
N LEU A 26 3.10 12.89 -4.49
CA LEU A 26 4.44 12.89 -3.90
C LEU A 26 4.77 11.59 -3.15
N GLU A 27 3.90 10.58 -3.18
CA GLU A 27 4.17 9.25 -2.63
C GLU A 27 5.13 8.45 -3.54
N PHE A 28 6.33 8.98 -3.77
CA PHE A 28 7.29 8.41 -4.71
C PHE A 28 7.67 6.95 -4.40
N SER A 29 7.70 6.57 -3.11
CA SER A 29 7.95 5.19 -2.70
C SER A 29 6.91 4.22 -3.27
N HIS A 30 5.62 4.55 -3.16
CA HIS A 30 4.54 3.75 -3.70
C HIS A 30 4.61 3.65 -5.23
N TYR A 31 4.70 4.79 -5.90
CA TYR A 31 4.69 4.80 -7.37
C TYR A 31 5.92 4.10 -7.95
N TYR A 32 7.11 4.38 -7.43
CA TYR A 32 8.33 3.73 -7.90
C TYR A 32 8.27 2.20 -7.72
N LEU A 33 7.92 1.72 -6.53
CA LEU A 33 7.87 0.28 -6.27
C LEU A 33 6.81 -0.42 -7.11
N LYS A 34 5.63 0.20 -7.28
CA LYS A 34 4.58 -0.35 -8.13
C LYS A 34 5.07 -0.55 -9.57
N GLU A 35 5.71 0.47 -10.15
CA GLU A 35 6.23 0.41 -11.51
C GLU A 35 7.32 -0.65 -11.67
N ILE A 36 8.25 -0.74 -10.71
CA ILE A 36 9.30 -1.76 -10.71
C ILE A 36 8.69 -3.18 -10.65
N PHE A 37 7.77 -3.44 -9.72
CA PHE A 37 7.22 -4.78 -9.57
C PHE A 37 6.31 -5.17 -10.74
N GLN A 38 5.36 -4.31 -11.13
CA GLN A 38 4.38 -4.69 -12.15
C GLN A 38 4.96 -4.59 -13.56
N ASN A 39 5.59 -3.47 -13.92
CA ASN A 39 5.96 -3.19 -15.30
C ASN A 39 7.36 -3.67 -15.67
N LEU A 40 8.32 -3.64 -14.73
CA LEU A 40 9.68 -4.13 -14.99
C LEU A 40 9.87 -5.62 -14.64
N MET A 41 9.32 -6.08 -13.51
CA MET A 41 9.50 -7.46 -13.02
C MET A 41 8.34 -8.40 -13.38
N GLY A 42 7.24 -7.89 -13.93
CA GLY A 42 6.12 -8.69 -14.41
C GLY A 42 5.27 -9.32 -13.30
N PHE A 43 5.23 -8.72 -12.09
CA PHE A 43 4.32 -9.15 -11.04
C PHE A 43 2.88 -8.82 -11.44
N HIS A 44 1.99 -9.80 -11.28
CA HIS A 44 0.59 -9.68 -11.63
C HIS A 44 -0.13 -8.63 -10.77
N GLN A 45 0.16 -8.59 -9.47
CA GLN A 45 -0.52 -7.70 -8.53
C GLN A 45 0.43 -6.99 -7.58
N PHE A 46 0.15 -5.71 -7.33
CA PHE A 46 0.79 -4.89 -6.32
C PHE A 46 -0.27 -4.34 -5.36
N HIS A 47 -0.13 -4.69 -4.09
CA HIS A 47 -1.00 -4.27 -3.01
C HIS A 47 -0.20 -3.44 -2.00
N ILE A 48 -0.88 -2.54 -1.28
CA ILE A 48 -0.26 -1.69 -0.28
C ILE A 48 -1.20 -1.50 0.91
N VAL A 49 -0.65 -1.57 2.12
CA VAL A 49 -1.31 -1.19 3.38
C VAL A 49 -0.54 -0.03 3.98
N ARG A 50 -1.27 1.02 4.40
CA ARG A 50 -0.65 2.25 4.91
C ARG A 50 -0.96 2.49 6.39
N ALA A 51 0.07 2.41 7.23
CA ALA A 51 0.07 3.00 8.57
C ALA A 51 0.51 4.48 8.49
N GLN A 52 -0.36 5.32 7.94
CA GLN A 52 -0.06 6.72 7.62
C GLN A 52 -0.58 7.70 8.66
N GLY A 53 -0.10 8.96 8.60
CA GLY A 53 -0.47 9.99 9.57
C GLY A 53 0.25 9.89 10.91
N THR A 54 1.38 9.18 11.00
CA THR A 54 2.09 8.95 12.28
C THR A 54 2.58 10.20 12.99
N ALA A 55 2.63 11.35 12.28
CA ALA A 55 3.02 12.63 12.84
C ALA A 55 1.84 13.47 13.35
N ILE A 56 0.59 13.10 13.03
CA ILE A 56 -0.60 13.94 13.27
C ILE A 56 -1.81 13.19 13.84
N LEU A 57 -1.82 11.86 13.81
CA LEU A 57 -2.89 11.02 14.34
C LEU A 57 -2.43 10.27 15.60
N GLU A 58 -3.40 9.90 16.43
CA GLU A 58 -3.16 9.05 17.59
C GLU A 58 -2.77 7.62 17.18
N GLN A 59 -1.87 7.01 17.95
CA GLN A 59 -1.31 5.69 17.66
C GLN A 59 -2.40 4.62 17.46
N ASP A 60 -3.41 4.59 18.33
CA ASP A 60 -4.49 3.59 18.26
C ASP A 60 -5.33 3.75 16.99
N ALA A 61 -5.57 4.99 16.54
CA ALA A 61 -6.30 5.26 15.29
C ALA A 61 -5.49 4.79 14.07
N ILE A 62 -4.17 4.99 14.08
CA ILE A 62 -3.28 4.53 13.01
C ILE A 62 -3.27 3.00 12.94
N LEU A 63 -3.11 2.33 14.08
CA LEU A 63 -3.06 0.87 14.15
C LEU A 63 -4.40 0.25 13.76
N GLN A 64 -5.52 0.81 14.21
CA GLN A 64 -6.85 0.33 13.81
C GLN A 64 -7.07 0.51 12.31
N SER A 65 -6.78 1.68 11.75
CA SER A 65 -6.92 1.93 10.32
C SER A 65 -6.03 1.02 9.47
N ALA A 66 -4.79 0.78 9.90
CA ALA A 66 -3.87 -0.12 9.21
C ALA A 66 -4.33 -1.58 9.28
N SER A 67 -4.89 -2.01 10.43
CA SER A 67 -5.46 -3.34 10.62
C SER A 67 -6.68 -3.58 9.71
N ASP A 68 -7.58 -2.58 9.63
CA ASP A 68 -8.76 -2.64 8.77
C ASP A 68 -8.38 -2.69 7.28
N ASP A 69 -7.40 -1.88 6.87
CA ASP A 69 -6.87 -1.85 5.51
C ASP A 69 -6.14 -3.16 5.17
N MET A 70 -5.37 -3.71 6.12
CA MET A 70 -4.71 -5.00 5.97
C MET A 70 -5.71 -6.13 5.77
N THR A 71 -6.79 -6.16 6.55
CA THR A 71 -7.83 -7.20 6.42
C THR A 71 -8.43 -7.18 5.01
N LYS A 72 -8.86 -6.02 4.53
CA LYS A 72 -9.42 -5.84 3.17
C LYS A 72 -8.41 -6.15 2.07
N THR A 73 -7.14 -5.82 2.30
CA THR A 73 -6.08 -6.04 1.33
C THR A 73 -5.69 -7.51 1.23
N LEU A 74 -5.65 -8.25 2.35
CA LEU A 74 -5.37 -9.68 2.36
C LEU A 74 -6.46 -10.49 1.66
N GLU A 75 -7.73 -10.09 1.79
CA GLU A 75 -8.83 -10.70 1.03
C GLU A 75 -8.58 -10.61 -0.49
N LYS A 76 -8.14 -9.45 -0.98
CA LYS A 76 -7.79 -9.26 -2.40
C LYS A 76 -6.50 -9.98 -2.77
N PHE A 77 -5.50 -9.95 -1.89
CA PHE A 77 -4.19 -10.56 -2.12
C PHE A 77 -4.29 -12.08 -2.31
N TYR A 78 -5.21 -12.75 -1.60
CA TYR A 78 -5.41 -14.20 -1.69
C TYR A 78 -6.58 -14.63 -2.58
N ALA A 79 -7.36 -13.68 -3.13
CA ALA A 79 -8.44 -14.02 -4.05
C ALA A 79 -7.88 -14.72 -5.32
N PRO A 80 -8.56 -15.74 -5.86
CA PRO A 80 -8.15 -16.35 -7.12
C PRO A 80 -8.15 -15.31 -8.26
N ASN A 81 -7.23 -15.48 -9.23
CA ASN A 81 -7.15 -14.64 -10.44
C ASN A 81 -8.34 -14.89 -11.38
#